data_AF-A0A212CG91-F1
#
_entry.id   AF-A0A212CG91-F1
#
_cell.length_a   1.000
_cell.length_b   1.000
_cell.length_c   1.000
_cell.angle_alpha   90.00
_cell.angle_beta   90.00
_cell.angle_gamma   90.00
#
_symmetry.space_group_name_H-M   'P 1'
#
loop_
_entity.id
_entity.type
_entity.pdbx_description
1 polymer ?
#
loop_
_entity_poly.entity_id
_entity_poly.type
_entity_poly.pdbx_seq_one_letter_code
_entity_poly.pdbx_strand_id
1 'polypeptide(L)'
;YFTPFRPPFVSSQVNRTYCCGTYRAGPMRQISLVGAVDEEVGDYFPEFLDMLEESPFLKMTLPWGTLSSLRLQCRSQSDDGPIMWVRPGEQMIPTADMPKSPFKRRR
;
A
#
# COMPACT_ATOMS: atom_id res chain seq x y z
N TYR A 1 12.64 15.22 17.21
CA TYR A 1 11.46 14.38 17.44
C TYR A 1 10.83 14.08 16.10
N PHE A 2 11.16 12.94 15.49
CA PHE A 2 10.58 12.49 14.24
C PHE A 2 9.23 11.85 14.60
N THR A 3 8.12 12.54 14.34
CA THR A 3 6.82 11.89 14.39
C THR A 3 6.74 10.96 13.18
N PRO A 4 6.71 9.62 13.34
CA PRO A 4 6.51 8.75 12.20
C PRO A 4 5.14 9.09 11.61
N PHE A 5 5.14 9.56 10.35
CA PHE A 5 3.92 9.69 9.57
C PHE A 5 3.19 8.35 9.63
N ARG A 6 1.97 8.35 10.16
CA ARG A 6 1.10 7.16 10.15
C ARG A 6 0.21 7.29 8.93
N PRO A 7 0.45 6.51 7.86
CA PRO A 7 -0.49 6.46 6.75
C PRO A 7 -1.89 6.14 7.29
N PRO A 8 -2.95 6.80 6.81
CA PRO A 8 -4.33 6.48 7.19
C PRO A 8 -4.71 5.02 6.87
N PHE A 9 -3.92 4.34 6.04
CA PHE A 9 -4.09 2.93 5.66
C PHE A 9 -3.50 1.92 6.63
N VAL A 10 -2.75 2.33 7.66
CA VAL A 10 -2.22 1.38 8.66
C VAL A 10 -3.36 0.92 9.56
N SER A 11 -3.87 -0.27 9.27
CA SER A 11 -4.86 -0.96 10.09
C SER A 11 -4.42 -1.02 11.55
N SER A 12 -5.35 -0.73 12.47
CA SER A 12 -5.13 -0.88 13.93
C SER A 12 -4.65 -2.29 14.30
N GLN A 13 -5.00 -3.30 13.48
CA GLN A 13 -4.53 -4.67 13.66
C GLN A 13 -3.05 -4.82 13.34
N VAL A 14 -2.54 -4.16 12.29
CA VAL A 14 -1.11 -4.18 11.94
C VAL A 14 -0.30 -3.62 13.10
N ASN A 15 -0.67 -2.43 13.59
CA ASN A 15 0.03 -1.80 14.70
C ASN A 15 -0.06 -2.62 16.00
N ARG A 16 -1.22 -3.23 16.29
CA ARG A 16 -1.43 -4.04 17.50
C ARG A 16 -0.68 -5.37 17.49
N THR A 17 -0.47 -5.95 16.31
CA THR A 17 0.08 -7.31 16.18
C THR A 17 1.50 -7.35 15.63
N TYR A 18 2.08 -6.19 15.30
CA TYR A 18 3.45 -6.09 14.86
C TYR A 18 4.40 -6.59 15.95
N CYS A 19 5.20 -7.59 15.61
CA CYS A 19 6.19 -8.19 16.49
C CYS A 19 7.32 -8.78 15.66
N CYS A 20 8.56 -8.42 15.98
CA CYS A 20 9.77 -9.01 15.38
C CYS A 20 9.77 -9.06 13.83
N GLY A 21 9.29 -7.99 13.17
CA GLY A 21 9.31 -7.89 11.71
C GLY A 21 8.11 -8.50 10.98
N THR A 22 7.14 -9.07 11.69
CA THR A 22 5.88 -9.58 11.11
C THR A 22 4.67 -8.99 11.83
N TYR A 23 3.48 -9.07 11.23
CA TYR A 23 2.22 -8.72 11.90
C TYR A 23 1.14 -9.78 11.63
N ARG A 24 0.17 -9.93 12.54
CA ARG A 24 -0.92 -10.91 12.45
C ARG A 24 -2.22 -10.25 11.95
N ALA A 25 -2.23 -9.90 10.68
CA ALA A 25 -3.42 -9.43 9.95
C ALA A 25 -3.28 -9.79 8.46
N GLY A 26 -4.38 -9.67 7.71
CA GLY A 26 -4.35 -9.86 6.26
C GLY A 26 -3.41 -8.87 5.54
N PRO A 27 -2.89 -9.22 4.36
CA PRO A 27 -2.13 -8.29 3.53
C PRO A 27 -3.04 -7.18 3.00
N MET A 28 -2.48 -6.00 2.77
CA MET A 28 -3.13 -4.94 1.99
C MET A 28 -2.94 -5.26 0.50
N ARG A 29 -4.04 -5.23 -0.27
CA ARG A 29 -3.96 -5.32 -1.73
C ARG A 29 -3.21 -4.11 -2.29
N GLN A 30 -2.74 -4.21 -3.52
CA GLN A 30 -2.17 -3.06 -4.22
C GLN A 30 -3.21 -1.97 -4.39
N ILE A 31 -2.82 -0.72 -4.16
CA ILE A 31 -3.63 0.46 -4.42
C ILE A 31 -2.80 1.44 -5.26
N SER A 32 -3.41 2.08 -6.25
CA SER A 32 -2.78 3.15 -7.02
C SER A 32 -2.65 4.42 -6.16
N LEU A 33 -1.50 5.10 -6.25
CA LEU A 33 -1.29 6.42 -5.64
C LEU A 33 -1.64 7.58 -6.57
N VAL A 34 -1.83 7.30 -7.85
CA VAL A 34 -2.11 8.29 -8.90
C VAL A 34 -3.58 8.30 -9.31
N GLY A 35 -4.44 7.53 -8.63
CA GLY A 35 -5.80 7.22 -9.08
C GLY A 35 -5.81 6.04 -10.06
N ALA A 36 -6.98 5.43 -10.27
CA ALA A 36 -7.12 4.28 -11.17
C ALA A 36 -8.07 4.60 -12.33
N VAL A 37 -7.66 4.24 -13.55
CA VAL A 37 -8.57 3.74 -14.57
C VAL A 37 -8.57 2.22 -14.43
N ASP A 38 -9.47 1.73 -13.57
CA ASP A 38 -9.79 0.32 -13.31
C ASP A 38 -8.77 -0.52 -12.52
N GLU A 39 -8.79 -0.38 -11.18
CA GLU A 39 -8.57 -1.47 -10.22
C GLU A 39 -9.20 -1.04 -8.88
N GLU A 40 -9.89 -1.96 -8.21
CA GLU A 40 -10.78 -1.65 -7.09
C GLU A 40 -10.04 -0.94 -5.92
N VAL A 41 -10.34 0.36 -5.76
CA VAL A 41 -10.08 1.23 -4.57
C VAL A 41 -8.71 1.93 -4.47
N GLY A 42 -8.15 2.42 -5.58
CA GLY A 42 -7.12 3.49 -5.54
C GLY A 42 -7.74 4.90 -5.62
N ASP A 43 -7.05 5.93 -5.10
CA ASP A 43 -7.41 7.35 -5.26
C ASP A 43 -6.13 8.15 -5.58
N TYR A 44 -6.28 9.44 -5.87
CA TYR A 44 -5.15 10.34 -6.05
C TYR A 44 -4.64 10.82 -4.68
N PHE A 45 -3.41 10.42 -4.34
CA PHE A 45 -2.80 10.67 -3.03
C PHE A 45 -1.55 11.58 -3.16
N PRO A 46 -1.70 12.89 -3.40
CA PRO A 46 -0.59 13.78 -3.69
C PRO A 46 0.43 13.87 -2.56
N GLU A 47 0.03 13.75 -1.29
CA GLU A 47 0.95 13.86 -0.14
C GLU A 47 1.99 12.74 -0.12
N PHE A 48 1.61 11.54 -0.58
CA PHE A 48 2.55 10.42 -0.70
C PHE A 48 3.47 10.60 -1.90
N LEU A 49 2.97 11.14 -3.01
CA LEU A 49 3.78 11.43 -4.19
C LEU A 49 4.82 12.51 -3.86
N ASP A 50 4.42 13.56 -3.15
CA ASP A 50 5.32 14.63 -2.70
C ASP A 50 6.44 14.05 -1.83
N MET A 51 6.12 13.14 -0.91
CA MET A 51 7.11 12.45 -0.06
C MET A 51 8.11 11.61 -0.87
N LEU A 52 7.65 10.91 -1.92
CA LEU A 52 8.54 10.16 -2.81
C LEU A 52 9.49 11.10 -3.56
N GLU A 53 8.99 12.26 -3.99
CA GLU A 53 9.76 13.27 -4.73
C GLU A 53 10.77 14.04 -3.85
N GLU A 54 10.69 13.94 -2.52
CA GLU A 54 11.75 14.46 -1.62
C GLU A 54 13.09 13.75 -1.84
N SER A 55 13.06 12.49 -2.29
CA SER A 55 14.26 11.76 -2.68
C SER A 55 14.77 12.26 -4.05
N PRO A 56 16.00 12.79 -4.14
CA PRO A 56 16.56 13.26 -5.42
C PRO A 56 16.61 12.16 -6.49
N PHE A 57 16.79 10.90 -6.07
CA PHE A 57 16.80 9.75 -6.96
C PHE A 57 15.39 9.47 -7.51
N LEU A 58 14.41 9.32 -6.62
CA LEU A 58 13.05 8.98 -7.04
C LEU A 58 12.42 10.09 -7.87
N LYS A 59 12.66 11.35 -7.52
CA LYS A 59 12.20 12.50 -8.32
C LYS A 59 12.61 12.41 -9.79
N MET A 60 13.79 11.87 -10.08
CA MET A 60 14.29 11.71 -11.45
C MET A 60 13.72 10.47 -12.14
N THR A 61 13.46 9.38 -11.39
CA THR A 61 13.10 8.05 -11.95
C THR A 61 11.62 7.71 -11.89
N LEU A 62 10.79 8.49 -11.19
CA LEU A 62 9.33 8.33 -11.20
C LEU A 62 8.77 8.47 -12.63
N PRO A 63 7.54 8.00 -12.91
CA PRO A 63 6.99 7.99 -14.28
C PRO A 63 6.94 9.37 -14.97
N TRP A 64 6.84 10.45 -14.19
CA TRP A 64 6.88 11.85 -14.66
C TRP A 64 8.23 12.54 -14.40
N GLY A 65 9.23 11.80 -13.92
CA GLY A 65 10.57 12.30 -13.66
C GLY A 65 11.35 12.61 -14.93
N THR A 66 12.46 13.33 -14.80
CA THR A 66 13.26 13.81 -15.95
C THR A 66 13.89 12.69 -16.78
N LEU A 67 14.10 11.51 -16.18
CA LEU A 67 14.64 10.33 -16.88
C LEU A 67 13.55 9.50 -17.57
N SER A 68 12.28 9.84 -17.37
CA SER A 68 11.18 9.20 -18.10
C SER A 68 11.18 9.64 -19.57
N SER A 69 10.92 8.70 -20.47
CA SER A 69 10.64 8.98 -21.88
C SER A 69 9.21 9.48 -22.07
N LEU A 70 8.31 9.16 -21.14
CA LEU A 70 6.93 9.60 -21.14
C LEU A 70 6.84 11.06 -20.67
N ARG A 71 6.07 11.89 -21.38
CA ARG A 71 5.82 13.29 -21.03
C ARG A 71 4.36 13.42 -20.57
N LEU A 72 4.18 13.49 -19.25
CA LEU A 72 2.88 13.66 -18.61
C LEU A 72 2.67 15.12 -18.22
N GLN A 73 1.43 15.61 -18.32
CA GLN A 73 1.07 16.95 -17.83
C GLN A 73 0.76 16.91 -16.32
N CYS A 74 0.15 15.82 -15.87
CA CYS A 74 -0.20 15.60 -14.47
C CYS A 74 0.19 14.20 -14.01
N ARG A 75 0.55 14.07 -12.73
CA ARG A 75 0.92 12.79 -12.09
C ARG A 75 -0.22 11.76 -12.16
N SER A 76 -1.46 12.22 -12.03
CA SER A 76 -2.68 11.40 -12.07
C SER A 76 -3.01 10.81 -13.44
N GLN A 77 -2.23 11.13 -14.47
CA GLN A 77 -2.37 10.56 -15.82
C GLN A 77 -1.42 9.39 -16.07
N SER A 78 -0.63 9.00 -15.06
CA SER A 78 0.28 7.87 -15.19
C SER A 78 -0.47 6.56 -14.96
N ASP A 79 -0.37 5.64 -15.92
CA ASP A 79 -0.81 4.25 -15.75
C ASP A 79 0.30 3.35 -15.15
N ASP A 80 1.54 3.88 -15.04
CA ASP A 80 2.71 3.15 -14.54
C ASP A 80 2.82 3.16 -13.00
N GLY A 81 1.89 3.83 -12.32
CA GLY A 81 1.85 3.97 -10.85
C GLY A 81 2.47 5.29 -10.36
N PRO A 82 3.03 5.33 -9.13
CA PRO A 82 3.32 4.21 -8.24
C PRO A 82 2.10 3.55 -7.59
N ILE A 83 2.25 2.29 -7.19
CA ILE A 83 1.26 1.55 -6.38
C ILE A 83 1.85 1.25 -4.99
N MET A 84 0.99 1.14 -3.98
CA MET A 84 1.37 0.79 -2.60
C MET A 84 0.66 -0.50 -2.17
N TRP A 85 1.38 -1.39 -1.49
CA TRP A 85 0.81 -2.61 -0.89
C TRP A 85 1.54 -2.94 0.42
N VAL A 86 0.96 -3.80 1.27
CA VAL A 86 1.57 -4.21 2.54
C VAL A 86 1.45 -5.72 2.71
N ARG A 87 2.53 -6.38 3.14
CA ARG A 87 2.58 -7.82 3.40
C ARG A 87 2.95 -8.12 4.86
N PRO A 88 2.35 -9.15 5.49
CA PRO A 88 2.59 -9.50 6.89
C PRO A 88 3.94 -10.16 7.18
N GLY A 89 4.71 -10.50 6.14
CA GLY A 89 5.89 -11.36 6.25
C GLY A 89 5.50 -12.83 6.43
N GLU A 90 6.44 -13.72 6.12
CA GLU A 90 6.27 -15.16 6.31
C GLU A 90 6.24 -15.50 7.80
N GLN A 91 5.25 -16.30 8.21
CA GLN A 91 5.06 -16.65 9.61
C GLN A 91 4.20 -17.91 9.75
N MET A 92 4.37 -18.61 10.86
CA MET A 92 3.46 -19.68 11.27
C MET A 92 2.16 -19.08 11.83
N ILE A 93 1.03 -19.46 11.23
CA ILE A 93 -0.31 -19.09 11.70
C ILE A 93 -0.91 -20.29 12.46
N PRO A 94 -1.11 -20.20 13.79
CA PRO A 94 -1.76 -21.25 14.54
C PRO A 94 -3.20 -21.44 14.06
N THR A 95 -3.52 -22.61 13.51
CA THR A 95 -4.88 -22.91 13.02
C THR A 95 -5.91 -22.97 14.16
N ALA A 96 -5.47 -23.11 15.42
CA ALA A 96 -6.33 -23.08 16.60
C ALA A 96 -6.98 -21.70 16.85
N ASP A 97 -6.32 -20.62 16.42
CA ASP A 97 -6.79 -19.24 16.58
C ASP A 97 -7.60 -18.75 15.37
N MET A 98 -7.72 -19.57 14.33
CA MET A 98 -8.57 -19.25 13.18
C MET A 98 -10.05 -19.37 13.59
N PRO A 99 -10.88 -18.35 13.33
CA PRO A 99 -12.31 -18.46 13.59
C PRO A 99 -12.85 -19.67 12.81
N LYS A 100 -13.50 -20.61 13.51
CA LYS A 100 -14.17 -21.75 12.88
C LYS A 100 -15.10 -21.20 11.80
N SER A 101 -14.98 -21.71 10.57
CA SER A 101 -15.87 -21.27 9.49
C SER A 101 -17.32 -21.48 9.95
N PRO A 102 -18.24 -20.54 9.63
CA PRO A 102 -19.64 -20.72 9.98
C PRO A 102 -20.11 -22.01 9.29
N PHE A 103 -20.44 -23.01 10.09
CA PHE A 103 -20.92 -24.30 9.61
C PHE A 103 -22.04 -24.05 8.60
N LYS A 104 -21.83 -24.55 7.37
CA LYS A 104 -22.84 -24.56 6.32
C LYS A 104 -24.05 -25.34 6.83
N ARG A 105 -25.11 -24.64 7.28
CA ARG A 105 -26.41 -25.28 7.58
C ARG A 105 -26.90 -25.92 6.28
N ARG A 106 -26.87 -27.26 6.21
CA ARG A 106 -27.58 -28.00 5.14
C ARG A 106 -29.07 -27.71 5.29
N ARG A 107 -29.68 -27.20 4.22
CA ARG A 107 -31.13 -27.12 4.04
C ARG A 107 -31.62 -28.42 3.44
#